data_AF-A0A6L7GLB4-F1
#
_entry.id   AF-A0A6L7GLB4-F1
#
_cell.length_a   1.000
_cell.length_b   1.000
_cell.length_c   1.000
_cell.angle_alpha   90.00
_cell.angle_beta   90.00
_cell.angle_gamma   90.00
#
_symmetry.space_group_name_H-M   'P 1'
#
loop_
_entity.id
_entity.type
_entity.pdbx_description
1 polymer ?
#
loop_
_entity_poly.entity_id
_entity_poly.type
_entity_poly.pdbx_seq_one_letter_code
_entity_poly.pdbx_strand_id
1 'polypeptide(L)'
;MTSKRRALVVGIERAFDSGRLPSAPSDARAMARVLAHDDTHDGPVENWQVTSLIEENGRGVLDHQIQAAVTELLVGADVDDNTELLFYYSGHGRAQPWGGEFVAYNNVAMSFNDLMVLVNTSKAESITLILDCCFSGGVGNEDGHIPDWAEVGSDPFRPDRAVIREGLAILTAARKYEPALEVERAGERPVGAFTELLIGGLEGGAADVLGYITSLDLYAYAAQGFTDSTQRPTFKAHVDKARPIRRVKAPLRREQLVKIVQIFDEGHAKKLTAEHDYVPGCAGAKPRTGEGVVYEPFSGSPAQCELDAIKLFRNGGLVATTTPDQDLWDCCHNGDTVELTGIGKYYWSLVNRGLLPPE
;
A
#
# COMPACT_ATOMS: atom_id res chain seq x y z
N MET A 1 13.60 -9.83 -17.80
CA MET A 1 12.95 -10.99 -17.15
C MET A 1 12.04 -10.41 -16.09
N THR A 2 10.80 -10.89 -15.95
CA THR A 2 9.93 -10.46 -14.85
C THR A 2 10.57 -10.90 -13.52
N SER A 3 10.50 -10.06 -12.49
CA SER A 3 11.03 -10.39 -11.17
C SER A 3 10.25 -11.56 -10.57
N LYS A 4 10.93 -12.46 -9.85
CA LYS A 4 10.26 -13.54 -9.11
C LYS A 4 9.68 -12.95 -7.82
N ARG A 5 8.36 -12.94 -7.66
CA ARG A 5 7.68 -12.38 -6.49
C ARG A 5 7.19 -13.50 -5.57
N ARG A 6 7.77 -13.61 -4.37
CA ARG A 6 7.38 -14.63 -3.38
C ARG A 6 6.95 -13.97 -2.08
N ALA A 7 5.84 -14.45 -1.52
CA ALA A 7 5.34 -13.96 -0.24
C ALA A 7 5.14 -15.10 0.75
N LEU A 8 5.51 -14.88 2.00
CA LEU A 8 5.15 -15.74 3.14
C LEU A 8 4.18 -14.98 4.04
N VAL A 9 3.06 -15.61 4.35
CA VAL A 9 2.02 -15.05 5.22
C VAL A 9 1.84 -16.00 6.40
N VAL A 10 2.00 -15.49 7.62
CA VAL A 10 1.86 -16.26 8.85
C VAL A 10 0.77 -15.63 9.73
N GLY A 11 -0.15 -16.47 10.21
CA GLY A 11 -1.21 -16.06 11.15
C GLY A 11 -1.32 -17.04 12.30
N ILE A 12 -1.07 -16.60 13.54
CA ILE A 12 -1.06 -17.46 14.73
C ILE A 12 -2.15 -17.02 15.72
N GLU A 13 -3.22 -17.82 15.85
CA GLU A 13 -4.33 -17.54 16.77
C GLU A 13 -3.96 -17.83 18.22
N ARG A 14 -3.48 -19.05 18.47
CA ARG A 14 -3.08 -19.55 19.78
C ARG A 14 -1.57 -19.60 19.81
N ALA A 15 -0.96 -18.78 20.67
CA ALA A 15 0.47 -18.79 20.86
C ALA A 15 0.85 -19.43 22.20
N PHE A 16 2.06 -19.96 22.25
CA PHE A 16 2.66 -20.50 23.46
C PHE A 16 2.68 -19.45 24.58
N ASP A 17 2.18 -19.83 25.76
CA ASP A 17 2.21 -19.00 26.97
C ASP A 17 1.53 -17.62 26.78
N SER A 18 0.53 -17.54 25.91
CA SER A 18 -0.19 -16.31 25.56
C SER A 18 -1.68 -16.57 25.37
N GLY A 19 -2.45 -15.48 25.26
CA GLY A 19 -3.89 -15.52 24.97
C GLY A 19 -4.22 -16.04 23.57
N ARG A 20 -5.48 -15.86 23.18
CA ARG A 20 -5.92 -16.04 21.79
C ARG A 20 -5.95 -14.69 21.08
N LEU A 21 -5.55 -14.67 19.82
CA LEU A 21 -5.75 -13.58 18.85
C LEU A 21 -6.64 -14.07 17.71
N PRO A 22 -7.98 -13.99 17.85
CA PRO A 22 -8.91 -14.46 16.82
C PRO A 22 -8.76 -13.77 15.47
N SER A 23 -8.19 -12.57 15.42
CA SER A 23 -7.96 -11.84 14.16
C SER A 23 -6.88 -12.47 13.30
N ALA A 24 -5.79 -12.99 13.89
CA ALA A 24 -4.57 -13.34 13.17
C ALA A 24 -4.76 -14.32 11.99
N PRO A 25 -5.59 -15.39 12.11
CA PRO A 25 -5.89 -16.26 10.96
C PRO A 25 -6.73 -15.58 9.87
N SER A 26 -7.63 -14.69 10.25
CA SER A 26 -8.47 -13.93 9.30
C SER A 26 -7.62 -12.93 8.53
N ASP A 27 -6.79 -12.20 9.26
CA ASP A 27 -5.84 -11.20 8.77
C ASP A 27 -4.86 -11.82 7.76
N ALA A 28 -4.23 -12.95 8.13
CA ALA A 28 -3.37 -13.72 7.23
C ALA A 28 -4.10 -14.16 5.95
N ARG A 29 -5.33 -14.71 6.07
CA ARG A 29 -6.11 -15.09 4.88
C ARG A 29 -6.45 -13.89 3.99
N ALA A 30 -6.78 -12.74 4.57
CA ALA A 30 -7.04 -11.52 3.81
C ALA A 30 -5.80 -11.03 3.07
N MET A 31 -4.66 -10.97 3.77
CA MET A 31 -3.39 -10.57 3.20
C MET A 31 -2.95 -11.50 2.06
N ALA A 32 -3.05 -12.81 2.26
CA ALA A 32 -2.74 -13.80 1.23
C ALA A 32 -3.60 -13.61 -0.04
N ARG A 33 -4.91 -13.35 0.12
CA ARG A 33 -5.81 -13.11 -1.02
C ARG A 33 -5.45 -11.85 -1.79
N VAL A 34 -5.22 -10.74 -1.10
CA VAL A 34 -4.97 -9.44 -1.76
C VAL A 34 -3.61 -9.41 -2.46
N LEU A 35 -2.60 -10.09 -1.89
CA LEU A 35 -1.27 -10.20 -2.50
C LEU A 35 -1.24 -11.14 -3.71
N ALA A 36 -2.08 -12.17 -3.76
CA ALA A 36 -2.01 -13.16 -4.85
C ALA A 36 -2.26 -12.53 -6.24
N HIS A 37 -3.02 -11.44 -6.33
CA HIS A 37 -3.40 -10.84 -7.62
C HIS A 37 -3.36 -9.32 -7.63
N ASP A 38 -2.84 -8.78 -8.72
CA ASP A 38 -3.12 -7.42 -9.18
C ASP A 38 -4.52 -7.38 -9.78
N ASP A 39 -5.27 -6.30 -9.53
CA ASP A 39 -6.58 -6.07 -10.16
C ASP A 39 -6.42 -5.05 -11.28
N THR A 40 -6.24 -5.50 -12.53
CA THR A 40 -6.04 -4.60 -13.67
C THR A 40 -7.34 -4.33 -14.42
N HIS A 41 -7.30 -3.39 -15.37
CA HIS A 41 -8.46 -3.14 -16.25
C HIS A 41 -8.83 -4.35 -17.11
N ASP A 42 -7.86 -5.23 -17.40
CA ASP A 42 -8.04 -6.41 -18.23
C ASP A 42 -8.39 -7.67 -17.40
N GLY A 43 -8.54 -7.50 -16.08
CA GLY A 43 -8.84 -8.56 -15.13
C GLY A 43 -7.70 -8.83 -14.14
N PRO A 44 -7.90 -9.80 -13.23
CA PRO A 44 -6.89 -10.14 -12.25
C PRO A 44 -5.68 -10.82 -12.91
N VAL A 45 -4.48 -10.44 -12.49
CA VAL A 45 -3.20 -11.01 -12.93
C VAL A 45 -2.43 -11.51 -11.71
N GLU A 46 -1.78 -12.67 -11.80
CA GLU A 46 -0.93 -13.17 -10.72
C GLU A 46 0.14 -12.14 -10.35
N ASN A 47 0.29 -11.85 -9.05
CA ASN A 47 1.26 -10.89 -8.55
C ASN A 47 2.32 -11.55 -7.66
N TRP A 48 1.92 -12.13 -6.52
CA TRP A 48 2.83 -12.84 -5.61
C TRP A 48 2.55 -14.34 -5.58
N GLN A 49 3.61 -15.15 -5.61
CA GLN A 49 3.53 -16.56 -5.21
C GLN A 49 3.43 -16.64 -3.68
N VAL A 50 2.21 -16.78 -3.17
CA VAL A 50 1.95 -16.74 -1.71
C VAL A 50 2.02 -18.14 -1.08
N THR A 51 2.86 -18.29 -0.07
CA THR A 51 2.87 -19.41 0.88
C THR A 51 2.24 -18.97 2.20
N SER A 52 1.37 -19.79 2.79
CA SER A 52 0.65 -19.45 4.04
C SER A 52 0.87 -20.48 5.14
N LEU A 53 1.19 -20.03 6.36
CA LEU A 53 1.19 -20.84 7.58
C LEU A 53 0.16 -20.25 8.56
N ILE A 54 -0.97 -20.91 8.70
CA ILE A 54 -2.09 -20.40 9.49
C ILE A 54 -2.44 -21.40 10.59
N GLU A 55 -2.26 -20.99 11.83
CA GLU A 55 -2.73 -21.71 13.00
C GLU A 55 -4.15 -21.25 13.33
N GLU A 56 -5.10 -22.18 13.29
CA GLU A 56 -6.48 -21.93 13.71
C GLU A 56 -7.02 -23.21 14.36
N ASN A 57 -7.84 -23.06 15.40
CA ASN A 57 -8.50 -24.19 16.09
C ASN A 57 -7.54 -25.22 16.72
N GLY A 58 -6.31 -24.86 17.09
CA GLY A 58 -5.37 -25.76 17.77
C GLY A 58 -4.67 -26.76 16.85
N ARG A 59 -4.75 -26.58 15.53
CA ARG A 59 -3.90 -27.28 14.55
C ARG A 59 -2.58 -26.51 14.46
N GLY A 60 -1.72 -26.74 15.45
CA GLY A 60 -0.54 -25.93 15.71
C GLY A 60 0.39 -25.76 14.52
N VAL A 61 0.62 -24.51 14.12
CA VAL A 61 1.83 -24.14 13.37
C VAL A 61 2.97 -24.06 14.37
N LEU A 62 3.94 -24.95 14.22
CA LEU A 62 5.05 -25.11 15.15
C LEU A 62 6.19 -24.14 14.83
N ASP A 63 6.95 -23.78 15.85
CA ASP A 63 8.16 -22.96 15.80
C ASP A 63 9.10 -23.31 14.63
N HIS A 64 9.49 -24.58 14.50
CA HIS A 64 10.39 -25.01 13.43
C HIS A 64 9.81 -24.86 12.02
N GLN A 65 8.47 -24.90 11.87
CA GLN A 65 7.83 -24.70 10.57
C GLN A 65 7.91 -23.23 10.14
N ILE A 66 7.75 -22.30 11.10
CA ILE A 66 7.93 -20.86 10.86
C ILE A 66 9.40 -20.59 10.53
N GLN A 67 10.34 -21.11 11.33
CA GLN A 67 11.78 -20.93 11.08
C GLN A 67 12.19 -21.44 9.69
N ALA A 68 11.74 -22.65 9.32
CA ALA A 68 12.04 -23.23 8.01
C ALA A 68 11.46 -22.39 6.87
N ALA A 69 10.20 -21.94 6.99
CA ALA A 69 9.56 -21.15 5.95
C ALA A 69 10.18 -19.76 5.77
N VAL A 70 10.55 -19.09 6.88
CA VAL A 70 11.24 -17.78 6.84
C VAL A 70 12.63 -17.93 6.23
N THR A 71 13.37 -18.97 6.61
CA THR A 71 14.69 -19.26 6.04
C THR A 71 14.59 -19.54 4.54
N GLU A 72 13.65 -20.38 4.14
CA GLU A 72 13.42 -20.71 2.73
C GLU A 72 12.97 -19.50 1.90
N LEU A 73 12.16 -18.60 2.47
CA LEU A 73 11.77 -17.36 1.81
C LEU A 73 12.98 -16.45 1.58
N LEU A 74 13.76 -16.20 2.63
CA LEU A 74 14.77 -15.13 2.63
C LEU A 74 16.10 -15.56 2.02
N VAL A 75 16.52 -16.81 2.23
CA VAL A 75 17.83 -17.33 1.83
C VAL A 75 17.74 -18.69 1.14
N GLY A 76 16.56 -19.04 0.61
CA GLY A 76 16.35 -20.23 -0.22
C GLY A 76 17.26 -20.25 -1.46
N ALA A 77 17.49 -21.44 -2.00
CA ALA A 77 18.48 -21.65 -3.07
C ALA A 77 18.15 -20.91 -4.38
N ASP A 78 16.89 -20.57 -4.60
CA ASP A 78 16.36 -19.87 -5.78
C ASP A 78 16.26 -18.34 -5.62
N VAL A 79 16.67 -17.81 -4.46
CA VAL A 79 16.67 -16.36 -4.16
C VAL A 79 17.92 -15.70 -4.77
N ASP A 80 17.67 -14.77 -5.68
CA ASP A 80 18.68 -14.04 -6.46
C ASP A 80 18.37 -12.52 -6.53
N ASP A 81 19.21 -11.76 -7.21
CA ASP A 81 19.12 -10.30 -7.37
C ASP A 81 17.98 -9.83 -8.32
N ASN A 82 17.14 -10.75 -8.78
CA ASN A 82 15.90 -10.49 -9.52
C ASN A 82 14.67 -11.06 -8.77
N THR A 83 14.82 -11.34 -7.48
CA THR A 83 13.76 -11.85 -6.61
C THR A 83 13.26 -10.75 -5.68
N GLU A 84 11.94 -10.55 -5.61
CA GLU A 84 11.27 -9.68 -4.65
C GLU A 84 10.57 -10.55 -3.59
N LEU A 85 10.74 -10.21 -2.33
CA LEU A 85 10.21 -10.98 -1.21
C LEU A 85 9.27 -10.15 -0.34
N LEU A 86 8.21 -10.78 0.16
CA LEU A 86 7.31 -10.20 1.15
C LEU A 86 7.10 -11.17 2.31
N PHE A 87 7.33 -10.72 3.54
CA PHE A 87 6.99 -11.48 4.74
C PHE A 87 5.93 -10.72 5.55
N TYR A 88 4.78 -11.36 5.72
CA TYR A 88 3.71 -10.88 6.58
C TYR A 88 3.55 -11.81 7.79
N TYR A 89 3.47 -11.22 8.98
CA TYR A 89 3.18 -11.94 10.22
C TYR A 89 2.07 -11.22 10.99
N SER A 90 1.05 -11.96 11.41
CA SER A 90 0.06 -11.55 12.40
C SER A 90 -0.01 -12.56 13.54
N GLY A 91 0.10 -12.07 14.78
CA GLY A 91 0.11 -12.91 15.96
C GLY A 91 0.79 -12.26 17.16
N HIS A 92 1.11 -13.07 18.16
CA HIS A 92 1.76 -12.58 19.38
C HIS A 92 3.24 -12.26 19.17
N GLY A 93 3.66 -11.09 19.69
CA GLY A 93 5.05 -10.72 19.86
C GLY A 93 5.42 -10.69 21.33
N ARG A 94 6.62 -11.15 21.68
CA ARG A 94 7.15 -11.13 23.05
C ARG A 94 8.36 -10.20 23.13
N ALA A 95 8.37 -9.32 24.13
CA ALA A 95 9.56 -8.52 24.44
C ALA A 95 10.52 -9.33 25.33
N GLN A 96 11.81 -9.26 25.03
CA GLN A 96 12.90 -9.79 25.84
C GLN A 96 13.96 -8.69 26.06
N PRO A 97 14.89 -8.87 27.02
CA PRO A 97 15.99 -7.93 27.23
C PRO A 97 16.89 -7.71 25.98
N TRP A 98 16.90 -8.69 25.06
CA TRP A 98 17.67 -8.71 23.82
C TRP A 98 16.82 -8.45 22.57
N GLY A 99 15.63 -7.86 22.71
CA GLY A 99 14.76 -7.53 21.57
C GLY A 99 13.46 -8.33 21.54
N GLY A 100 12.70 -8.18 20.46
CA GLY A 100 11.41 -8.85 20.30
C GLY A 100 11.51 -10.23 19.64
N GLU A 101 10.50 -11.06 19.85
CA GLU A 101 10.42 -12.42 19.31
C GLU A 101 9.03 -12.72 18.75
N PHE A 102 8.98 -13.47 17.64
CA PHE A 102 7.75 -14.08 17.12
C PHE A 102 7.41 -15.32 17.94
N VAL A 103 6.13 -15.52 18.24
CA VAL A 103 5.66 -16.68 19.01
C VAL A 103 4.87 -17.63 18.11
N ALA A 104 5.17 -18.92 18.19
CA ALA A 104 4.42 -20.00 17.53
C ALA A 104 3.42 -20.62 18.50
N TYR A 105 2.69 -21.63 18.02
CA TYR A 105 1.73 -22.37 18.86
C TYR A 105 2.38 -23.06 20.06
N ASN A 106 3.55 -23.67 19.85
CA ASN A 106 4.19 -24.57 20.81
C ASN A 106 5.38 -23.96 21.54
N ASN A 107 5.98 -22.88 21.01
CA ASN A 107 7.18 -22.26 21.57
C ASN A 107 7.42 -20.86 20.98
N VAL A 108 8.49 -20.19 21.40
CA VAL A 108 9.07 -19.06 20.66
C VAL A 108 9.55 -19.55 19.29
N ALA A 109 9.16 -18.82 18.23
CA ALA A 109 9.49 -19.18 16.86
C ALA A 109 10.86 -18.64 16.44
N MET A 110 11.10 -17.34 16.59
CA MET A 110 12.29 -16.68 16.05
C MET A 110 12.45 -15.29 16.67
N SER A 111 13.68 -14.88 16.95
CA SER A 111 13.94 -13.50 17.38
C SER A 111 13.89 -12.53 16.18
N PHE A 112 13.54 -11.27 16.44
CA PHE A 112 13.60 -10.22 15.41
C PHE A 112 15.03 -10.02 14.90
N ASN A 113 16.04 -10.29 15.72
CA ASN A 113 17.44 -10.24 15.32
C ASN A 113 17.79 -11.34 14.33
N ASP A 114 17.37 -12.58 14.58
CA ASP A 114 17.60 -13.69 13.65
C ASP A 114 16.92 -13.41 12.30
N LEU A 115 15.70 -12.86 12.33
CA LEU A 115 15.02 -12.38 11.12
C LEU A 115 15.89 -11.34 10.39
N MET A 116 16.39 -10.34 11.10
CA MET A 116 17.21 -9.28 10.49
C MET A 116 18.55 -9.78 9.96
N VAL A 117 19.16 -10.79 10.58
CA VAL A 117 20.35 -11.47 10.05
C VAL A 117 20.02 -12.12 8.70
N LEU A 118 18.91 -12.84 8.60
CA LEU A 118 18.47 -13.46 7.34
C LEU A 118 18.14 -12.41 6.27
N VAL A 119 17.44 -11.34 6.65
CA VAL A 119 17.08 -10.24 5.74
C VAL A 119 18.34 -9.56 5.20
N ASN A 120 19.28 -9.20 6.07
CA ASN A 120 20.50 -8.48 5.68
C ASN A 120 21.49 -9.35 4.89
N THR A 121 21.38 -10.69 4.96
CA THR A 121 22.22 -11.64 4.20
C THR A 121 21.57 -12.13 2.91
N SER A 122 20.26 -11.90 2.74
CA SER A 122 19.51 -12.29 1.54
C SER A 122 20.05 -11.63 0.27
N LYS A 123 20.04 -12.37 -0.84
CA LYS A 123 20.40 -11.89 -2.18
C LYS A 123 19.23 -11.23 -2.92
N ALA A 124 18.03 -11.28 -2.36
CA ALA A 124 16.83 -10.72 -2.97
C ALA A 124 17.04 -9.26 -3.37
N GLU A 125 16.48 -8.85 -4.50
CA GLU A 125 16.50 -7.47 -4.98
C GLU A 125 15.78 -6.54 -3.99
N SER A 126 14.62 -6.96 -3.49
CA SER A 126 13.82 -6.21 -2.53
C SER A 126 13.17 -7.14 -1.50
N ILE A 127 12.99 -6.63 -0.28
CA ILE A 127 12.31 -7.32 0.81
C ILE A 127 11.36 -6.35 1.48
N THR A 128 10.08 -6.74 1.59
CA THR A 128 9.07 -6.02 2.36
C THR A 128 8.65 -6.86 3.55
N LEU A 129 8.81 -6.31 4.77
CA LEU A 129 8.33 -6.91 6.00
C LEU A 129 7.07 -6.16 6.46
N ILE A 130 6.00 -6.88 6.75
CA ILE A 130 4.76 -6.33 7.31
C ILE A 130 4.43 -7.11 8.58
N LEU A 131 4.60 -6.47 9.74
CA LEU A 131 4.56 -7.15 11.03
C LEU A 131 3.45 -6.59 11.91
N ASP A 132 2.38 -7.37 12.04
CA ASP A 132 1.24 -7.12 12.92
C ASP A 132 1.35 -7.91 14.23
N CYS A 133 2.30 -7.48 15.05
CA CYS A 133 2.51 -8.04 16.39
C CYS A 133 3.04 -6.98 17.36
N CYS A 134 2.83 -7.21 18.66
CA CYS A 134 3.34 -6.34 19.72
C CYS A 134 4.87 -6.21 19.64
N PHE A 135 5.40 -5.03 19.99
CA PHE A 135 6.85 -4.73 20.01
C PHE A 135 7.56 -4.77 18.65
N SER A 136 6.85 -5.05 17.55
CA SER A 136 7.39 -5.14 16.18
C SER A 136 8.16 -3.91 15.73
N GLY A 137 7.87 -2.71 16.26
CA GLY A 137 8.64 -1.50 15.97
C GLY A 137 10.12 -1.55 16.39
N GLY A 138 10.53 -2.55 17.19
CA GLY A 138 11.93 -2.83 17.50
C GLY A 138 12.70 -3.49 16.35
N VAL A 139 12.03 -4.08 15.37
CA VAL A 139 12.66 -4.82 14.27
C VAL A 139 13.62 -3.93 13.49
N GLY A 140 14.85 -4.42 13.29
CA GLY A 140 15.90 -3.70 12.61
C GLY A 140 16.68 -2.72 13.48
N ASN A 141 16.36 -2.56 14.77
CA ASN A 141 17.20 -1.79 15.70
C ASN A 141 18.40 -2.64 16.17
N GLU A 142 19.57 -2.04 16.35
CA GLU A 142 20.66 -2.65 17.11
C GLU A 142 20.26 -2.65 18.58
N ASP A 143 20.22 -3.80 19.24
CA ASP A 143 19.83 -3.84 20.64
C ASP A 143 20.81 -3.11 21.54
N GLY A 144 20.29 -2.09 22.20
CA GLY A 144 20.79 -1.61 23.48
C GLY A 144 19.60 -1.49 24.42
N HIS A 145 19.19 -2.61 25.04
CA HIS A 145 18.15 -2.68 26.07
C HIS A 145 16.75 -2.21 25.64
N ILE A 146 15.76 -3.11 25.68
CA ILE A 146 14.39 -2.69 26.02
C ILE A 146 14.44 -2.48 27.54
N PRO A 147 14.50 -1.26 28.08
CA PRO A 147 14.55 -1.09 29.52
C PRO A 147 13.27 -1.68 30.08
N ASP A 148 13.39 -2.42 31.17
CA ASP A 148 12.27 -2.84 31.99
C ASP A 148 11.45 -1.58 32.33
N TRP A 149 10.36 -1.38 31.60
CA TRP A 149 9.19 -0.54 31.90
C TRP A 149 9.37 0.96 32.29
N ALA A 150 10.55 1.59 32.32
CA ALA A 150 10.62 2.96 32.88
C ALA A 150 11.67 4.00 32.41
N GLU A 151 12.69 3.70 31.60
CA GLU A 151 13.65 4.76 31.21
C GLU A 151 13.61 5.08 29.71
N VAL A 152 12.82 6.10 29.38
CA VAL A 152 12.90 6.83 28.10
C VAL A 152 14.21 7.64 28.11
N GLY A 153 15.33 6.96 27.87
CA GLY A 153 16.64 7.57 27.74
C GLY A 153 17.54 6.63 26.95
N SER A 154 17.98 7.06 25.76
CA SER A 154 19.04 6.36 25.04
C SER A 154 20.29 6.31 25.91
N ASP A 155 20.81 5.12 26.20
CA ASP A 155 22.15 5.00 26.77
C ASP A 155 23.13 5.78 25.86
N PRO A 156 23.82 6.82 26.34
CA PRO A 156 24.69 7.64 25.51
C PRO A 156 25.87 6.84 24.94
N PHE A 157 26.17 5.66 25.51
CA PHE A 157 27.18 4.72 25.01
C PHE A 157 26.60 3.64 24.09
N ARG A 158 25.26 3.53 23.99
CA ARG A 158 24.52 2.62 23.11
C ARG A 158 23.34 3.36 22.46
N PRO A 159 23.62 4.25 21.49
CA PRO A 159 22.56 4.99 20.81
C PRO A 159 21.62 4.03 20.06
N ASP A 160 20.32 4.34 20.08
CA ASP A 160 19.33 3.65 19.24
C ASP A 160 19.76 3.77 17.76
N ARG A 161 20.10 2.64 17.14
CA ARG A 161 20.50 2.55 15.72
C ARG A 161 19.64 1.53 15.02
N ALA A 162 19.48 1.66 13.70
CA ALA A 162 18.86 0.63 12.89
C ALA A 162 19.80 0.17 11.77
N VAL A 163 19.93 -1.14 11.60
CA VAL A 163 20.76 -1.76 10.55
C VAL A 163 19.84 -2.39 9.51
N ILE A 164 19.71 -1.68 8.39
CA ILE A 164 18.84 -2.05 7.28
C ILE A 164 19.63 -2.05 5.97
N ARG A 165 19.62 -3.18 5.26
CA ARG A 165 20.21 -3.30 3.92
C ARG A 165 19.44 -2.48 2.88
N GLU A 166 20.09 -2.19 1.75
CA GLU A 166 19.44 -1.64 0.57
C GLU A 166 18.38 -2.63 0.04
N GLY A 167 17.25 -2.10 -0.43
CA GLY A 167 16.10 -2.85 -0.92
C GLY A 167 15.10 -3.28 0.16
N LEU A 168 15.27 -2.85 1.42
CA LEU A 168 14.42 -3.24 2.55
C LEU A 168 13.37 -2.17 2.90
N ALA A 169 12.12 -2.61 3.06
CA ALA A 169 11.04 -1.84 3.68
C ALA A 169 10.41 -2.64 4.82
N ILE A 170 10.20 -2.01 5.98
CA ILE A 170 9.62 -2.61 7.18
C ILE A 170 8.45 -1.75 7.63
N LEU A 171 7.26 -2.34 7.61
CA LEU A 171 6.02 -1.77 8.15
C LEU A 171 5.65 -2.55 9.41
N THR A 172 5.45 -1.84 10.52
CA THR A 172 5.11 -2.48 11.80
C THR A 172 3.85 -1.87 12.37
N ALA A 173 3.01 -2.70 12.98
CA ALA A 173 1.74 -2.28 13.55
C ALA A 173 1.89 -1.38 14.78
N ALA A 174 2.97 -1.54 15.54
CA ALA A 174 3.19 -0.84 16.80
C ALA A 174 4.64 -0.36 16.92
N ARG A 175 4.89 0.62 17.80
CA ARG A 175 6.25 1.01 18.21
C ARG A 175 6.92 -0.09 19.04
N LYS A 176 8.23 0.08 19.30
CA LYS A 176 9.06 -0.88 20.06
C LYS A 176 8.55 -1.22 21.48
N TYR A 177 7.65 -0.42 22.07
CA TYR A 177 7.12 -0.61 23.43
C TYR A 177 5.57 -0.69 23.48
N GLU A 178 4.90 -0.76 22.34
CA GLU A 178 3.43 -0.70 22.26
C GLU A 178 2.82 -2.06 21.87
N PRO A 179 1.64 -2.41 22.41
CA PRO A 179 0.87 -3.54 21.92
C PRO A 179 0.21 -3.21 20.56
N ALA A 180 -0.07 -4.25 19.77
CA ALA A 180 -0.94 -4.16 18.59
C ALA A 180 -2.40 -4.46 19.01
N LEU A 181 -3.39 -3.79 18.38
CA LEU A 181 -4.80 -3.84 18.77
C LEU A 181 -5.69 -4.57 17.74
N GLU A 182 -6.73 -5.25 18.24
CA GLU A 182 -7.84 -5.78 17.45
C GLU A 182 -9.03 -4.80 17.47
N VAL A 183 -9.79 -4.76 16.38
CA VAL A 183 -11.06 -4.03 16.26
C VAL A 183 -12.21 -5.02 16.45
N GLU A 184 -13.07 -4.75 17.44
CA GLU A 184 -14.28 -5.53 17.67
C GLU A 184 -15.50 -4.87 16.99
N ARG A 185 -16.29 -5.67 16.28
CA ARG A 185 -17.58 -5.26 15.68
C ARG A 185 -18.67 -6.24 16.08
N ALA A 186 -19.85 -5.72 16.44
CA ALA A 186 -20.94 -6.54 16.93
C ALA A 186 -21.40 -7.56 15.89
N GLY A 187 -21.24 -8.86 16.19
CA GLY A 187 -21.63 -9.96 15.30
C GLY A 187 -20.57 -10.37 14.27
N GLU A 188 -19.39 -9.75 14.26
CA GLU A 188 -18.28 -10.08 13.36
C GLU A 188 -17.09 -10.64 14.15
N ARG A 189 -16.17 -11.34 13.46
CA ARG A 189 -14.90 -11.73 14.07
C ARG A 189 -14.00 -10.49 14.21
N PRO A 190 -13.21 -10.35 15.28
CA PRO A 190 -12.22 -9.29 15.40
C PRO A 190 -11.22 -9.30 14.24
N VAL A 191 -10.73 -8.12 13.88
CA VAL A 191 -9.69 -7.92 12.85
C VAL A 191 -8.54 -7.10 13.42
N GLY A 192 -7.30 -7.33 12.99
CA GLY A 192 -6.18 -6.50 13.40
C GLY A 192 -6.35 -5.08 12.87
N ALA A 193 -6.29 -4.06 13.74
CA ALA A 193 -6.53 -2.67 13.34
C ALA A 193 -5.56 -2.21 12.24
N PHE A 194 -4.31 -2.65 12.35
CA PHE A 194 -3.29 -2.36 11.36
C PHE A 194 -3.54 -3.12 10.06
N THR A 195 -3.73 -4.43 10.13
CA THR A 195 -4.00 -5.23 8.94
C THR A 195 -5.24 -4.76 8.19
N GLU A 196 -6.34 -4.42 8.87
CA GLU A 196 -7.56 -3.92 8.21
C GLU A 196 -7.28 -2.70 7.33
N LEU A 197 -6.54 -1.72 7.85
CA LEU A 197 -6.16 -0.53 7.09
C LEU A 197 -5.22 -0.87 5.92
N LEU A 198 -4.28 -1.80 6.12
CA LEU A 198 -3.41 -2.26 5.02
C LEU A 198 -4.21 -2.96 3.92
N ILE A 199 -5.21 -3.77 4.26
CA ILE A 199 -6.07 -4.43 3.28
C ILE A 199 -6.85 -3.38 2.49
N GLY A 200 -7.49 -2.40 3.14
CA GLY A 200 -8.19 -1.32 2.43
C GLY A 200 -7.26 -0.48 1.56
N GLY A 201 -6.02 -0.25 2.01
CA GLY A 201 -4.98 0.41 1.22
C GLY A 201 -4.62 -0.39 -0.03
N LEU A 202 -4.34 -1.69 0.14
CA LEU A 202 -4.03 -2.63 -0.94
C LEU A 202 -5.20 -2.81 -1.90
N GLU A 203 -6.44 -2.73 -1.44
CA GLU A 203 -7.66 -2.78 -2.28
C GLU A 203 -7.88 -1.52 -3.13
N GLY A 204 -7.06 -0.47 -2.93
CA GLY A 204 -7.00 0.70 -3.79
C GLY A 204 -7.04 2.03 -3.04
N GLY A 205 -7.30 2.02 -1.73
CA GLY A 205 -7.29 3.24 -0.91
C GLY A 205 -5.93 3.95 -0.89
N ALA A 206 -4.84 3.20 -1.09
CA ALA A 206 -3.47 3.71 -1.14
C ALA A 206 -2.91 3.84 -2.57
N ALA A 207 -3.74 3.68 -3.61
CA ALA A 207 -3.27 3.69 -4.98
C ALA A 207 -2.96 5.10 -5.49
N ASP A 208 -1.89 5.23 -6.26
CA ASP A 208 -1.63 6.42 -7.05
C ASP A 208 -2.59 6.53 -8.26
N VAL A 209 -2.47 7.60 -9.05
CA VAL A 209 -3.35 7.84 -10.21
C VAL A 209 -3.19 6.80 -11.33
N LEU A 210 -2.08 6.04 -11.31
CA LEU A 210 -1.78 4.95 -12.23
C LEU A 210 -2.10 3.57 -11.62
N GLY A 211 -2.68 3.51 -10.42
CA GLY A 211 -3.08 2.28 -9.75
C GLY A 211 -1.96 1.55 -9.04
N TYR A 212 -0.78 2.14 -8.88
CA TYR A 212 0.34 1.52 -8.15
C TYR A 212 0.22 1.77 -6.65
N ILE A 213 0.54 0.74 -5.85
CA ILE A 213 0.57 0.81 -4.40
C ILE A 213 1.94 0.35 -3.91
N THR A 214 2.73 1.26 -3.37
CA THR A 214 4.07 0.96 -2.80
C THR A 214 4.00 0.78 -1.29
N SER A 215 5.10 0.31 -0.68
CA SER A 215 5.24 0.22 0.77
C SER A 215 5.08 1.57 1.48
N LEU A 216 5.55 2.65 0.86
CA LEU A 216 5.40 4.00 1.38
C LEU A 216 3.94 4.48 1.33
N ASP A 217 3.26 4.27 0.20
CA ASP A 217 1.86 4.66 0.04
C ASP A 217 0.98 3.91 1.05
N LEU A 218 1.25 2.61 1.21
CA LEU A 218 0.53 1.76 2.14
C LEU A 218 0.72 2.22 3.59
N TYR A 219 1.94 2.57 4.00
CA TYR A 219 2.19 3.17 5.31
C TYR A 219 1.48 4.52 5.48
N ALA A 220 1.61 5.42 4.50
CA ALA A 220 1.02 6.75 4.55
C ALA A 220 -0.51 6.70 4.63
N TYR A 221 -1.14 5.73 3.97
CA TYR A 221 -2.56 5.44 4.08
C TYR A 221 -2.92 4.92 5.48
N ALA A 222 -2.27 3.85 5.93
CA ALA A 222 -2.60 3.22 7.20
C ALA A 222 -2.36 4.16 8.40
N ALA A 223 -1.28 4.94 8.38
CA ALA A 223 -0.91 5.84 9.48
C ALA A 223 -1.99 6.91 9.76
N GLN A 224 -2.80 7.30 8.77
CA GLN A 224 -3.90 8.26 8.95
C GLN A 224 -5.05 7.70 9.79
N GLY A 225 -5.19 6.37 9.84
CA GLY A 225 -6.21 5.70 10.64
C GLY A 225 -5.89 5.62 12.13
N PHE A 226 -4.68 6.03 12.55
CA PHE A 226 -4.23 5.96 13.94
C PHE A 226 -4.07 7.34 14.56
N THR A 227 -4.47 7.49 15.82
CA THR A 227 -4.25 8.68 16.64
C THR A 227 -3.14 8.42 17.66
N ASP A 228 -2.55 9.48 18.23
CA ASP A 228 -1.33 9.39 19.05
C ASP A 228 -1.46 8.59 20.37
N SER A 229 -2.64 8.06 20.73
CA SER A 229 -2.92 7.56 22.09
C SER A 229 -3.12 6.03 22.23
N THR A 230 -3.03 5.21 21.19
CA THR A 230 -3.39 3.78 21.30
C THR A 230 -2.40 2.81 20.64
N GLN A 231 -2.05 3.04 19.37
CA GLN A 231 -1.15 2.22 18.57
C GLN A 231 -0.59 3.10 17.46
N ARG A 232 0.73 3.10 17.24
CA ARG A 232 1.31 3.88 16.14
C ARG A 232 2.15 3.02 15.20
N PRO A 233 1.71 2.86 13.94
CA PRO A 233 2.51 2.17 12.95
C PRO A 233 3.87 2.85 12.74
N THR A 234 4.89 2.04 12.46
CA THR A 234 6.22 2.56 12.10
C THR A 234 6.64 2.08 10.72
N PHE A 235 7.44 2.91 10.05
CA PHE A 235 8.02 2.61 8.74
C PHE A 235 9.52 2.84 8.77
N LYS A 236 10.30 1.81 8.43
CA LYS A 236 11.75 1.90 8.21
C LYS A 236 12.04 1.41 6.81
N ALA A 237 12.75 2.20 6.02
CA ALA A 237 13.08 1.82 4.66
C ALA A 237 14.45 2.32 4.23
N HIS A 238 15.13 1.50 3.44
CA HIS A 238 16.33 1.84 2.69
C HIS A 238 16.12 1.34 1.26
N VAL A 239 15.33 2.10 0.50
CA VAL A 239 14.90 1.77 -0.85
C VAL A 239 15.38 2.83 -1.84
N ASP A 240 15.95 2.41 -2.95
CA ASP A 240 16.38 3.27 -4.06
C ASP A 240 15.29 3.42 -5.13
N LYS A 241 14.35 2.46 -5.18
CA LYS A 241 13.23 2.39 -6.11
C LYS A 241 11.93 2.08 -5.37
N ALA A 242 10.89 2.84 -5.69
CA ALA A 242 9.54 2.62 -5.20
C ALA A 242 8.90 1.47 -6.00
N ARG A 243 9.01 0.23 -5.50
CA ARG A 243 8.43 -0.95 -6.15
C ARG A 243 6.98 -1.14 -5.70
N PRO A 244 6.03 -1.35 -6.63
CA PRO A 244 4.66 -1.65 -6.25
C PRO A 244 4.57 -3.00 -5.54
N ILE A 245 3.95 -3.01 -4.37
CA ILE A 245 3.48 -4.23 -3.69
C ILE A 245 2.31 -4.80 -4.49
N ARG A 246 1.39 -3.93 -4.94
CA ARG A 246 0.19 -4.33 -5.69
C ARG A 246 -0.19 -3.28 -6.71
N ARG A 247 -0.85 -3.71 -7.78
CA ARG A 247 -1.55 -2.87 -8.74
C ARG A 247 -3.05 -3.07 -8.64
N VAL A 248 -3.78 -1.97 -8.74
CA VAL A 248 -5.25 -1.94 -8.84
C VAL A 248 -5.67 -1.22 -10.11
N LYS A 249 -6.98 -1.21 -10.38
CA LYS A 249 -7.54 -0.53 -11.55
C LYS A 249 -7.22 0.95 -11.44
N ALA A 250 -6.33 1.40 -12.31
CA ALA A 250 -5.89 2.78 -12.33
C ALA A 250 -7.07 3.73 -12.54
N PRO A 251 -7.19 4.81 -11.76
CA PRO A 251 -8.14 5.89 -12.08
C PRO A 251 -7.92 6.43 -13.50
N LEU A 252 -6.67 6.44 -13.97
CA LEU A 252 -6.27 6.86 -15.30
C LEU A 252 -5.32 5.83 -15.93
N ARG A 253 -5.65 5.36 -17.14
CA ARG A 253 -4.70 4.60 -17.95
C ARG A 253 -3.58 5.50 -18.44
N ARG A 254 -2.41 4.93 -18.71
CA ARG A 254 -1.25 5.66 -19.23
C ARG A 254 -1.60 6.44 -20.50
N GLU A 255 -2.32 5.83 -21.44
CA GLU A 255 -2.71 6.46 -22.71
C GLU A 255 -3.64 7.67 -22.49
N GLN A 256 -4.45 7.62 -21.43
CA GLN A 256 -5.31 8.74 -21.04
C GLN A 256 -4.47 9.85 -20.41
N LEU A 257 -3.54 9.51 -19.52
CA LEU A 257 -2.68 10.48 -18.86
C LEU A 257 -1.79 11.25 -19.84
N VAL A 258 -1.30 10.60 -20.90
CA VAL A 258 -0.50 11.27 -21.95
C VAL A 258 -1.27 12.41 -22.62
N LYS A 259 -2.61 12.40 -22.64
CA LYS A 259 -3.41 13.51 -23.18
C LYS A 259 -3.29 14.80 -22.36
N ILE A 260 -2.77 14.76 -21.13
CA ILE A 260 -2.65 15.94 -20.27
C ILE A 260 -1.80 17.05 -20.91
N VAL A 261 -0.73 16.68 -21.64
CA VAL A 261 0.15 17.65 -22.35
C VAL A 261 -0.43 18.10 -23.71
N GLN A 262 -1.46 17.41 -24.21
CA GLN A 262 -2.19 17.82 -25.41
C GLN A 262 -3.25 18.87 -25.07
N ILE A 263 -3.78 18.83 -23.85
CA ILE A 263 -4.88 19.69 -23.39
C ILE A 263 -4.37 20.93 -22.67
N PHE A 264 -3.33 20.80 -21.84
CA PHE A 264 -2.76 21.89 -21.06
C PHE A 264 -1.39 22.29 -21.62
N ASP A 265 -1.19 23.60 -21.79
CA ASP A 265 0.09 24.19 -22.18
C ASP A 265 0.99 24.45 -20.95
N GLU A 266 2.11 25.15 -21.14
CA GLU A 266 3.03 25.54 -20.05
C GLU A 266 2.40 26.46 -19.00
N GLY A 267 1.29 27.14 -19.35
CA GLY A 267 0.46 27.90 -18.41
C GLY A 267 -0.37 26.99 -17.49
N HIS A 268 -0.45 25.69 -17.80
CA HIS A 268 -1.18 24.67 -17.05
C HIS A 268 -2.67 25.00 -16.83
N ALA A 269 -3.25 25.79 -17.72
CA ALA A 269 -4.63 26.26 -17.65
C ALA A 269 -5.34 26.05 -19.00
N LYS A 270 -6.63 25.76 -18.95
CA LYS A 270 -7.47 25.54 -20.14
C LYS A 270 -8.79 26.28 -19.97
N LYS A 271 -9.07 27.19 -20.91
CA LYS A 271 -10.37 27.85 -21.01
C LYS A 271 -11.38 26.88 -21.63
N LEU A 272 -12.53 26.71 -20.97
CA LEU A 272 -13.65 25.93 -21.49
C LEU A 272 -14.65 26.85 -22.20
N THR A 273 -15.42 26.28 -23.11
CA THR A 273 -16.42 26.99 -23.92
C THR A 273 -17.65 26.11 -24.11
N ALA A 274 -18.77 26.69 -24.55
CA ALA A 274 -20.00 25.93 -24.79
C ALA A 274 -19.82 24.79 -25.82
N GLU A 275 -18.82 24.88 -26.70
CA GLU A 275 -18.46 23.81 -27.65
C GLU A 275 -17.96 22.53 -26.97
N HIS A 276 -17.38 22.65 -25.77
CA HIS A 276 -16.88 21.51 -25.00
C HIS A 276 -18.03 20.66 -24.44
N ASP A 277 -19.20 21.23 -24.20
CA ASP A 277 -20.42 20.51 -23.81
C ASP A 277 -21.36 20.23 -25.00
N TYR A 278 -20.91 20.53 -26.23
CA TYR A 278 -21.71 20.33 -27.44
C TYR A 278 -21.54 18.92 -28.01
N VAL A 279 -22.66 18.17 -28.08
CA VAL A 279 -22.72 16.83 -28.66
C VAL A 279 -23.36 16.88 -30.06
N PRO A 280 -22.61 16.64 -31.16
CA PRO A 280 -23.16 16.62 -32.51
C PRO A 280 -24.18 15.48 -32.69
N GLY A 281 -25.36 15.77 -33.25
CA GLY A 281 -26.49 14.82 -33.38
C GLY A 281 -27.66 15.13 -32.45
N CYS A 282 -27.46 16.03 -31.50
CA CYS A 282 -28.47 16.53 -30.56
C CYS A 282 -29.15 17.81 -31.04
N ALA A 283 -29.44 17.96 -32.34
CA ALA A 283 -30.24 19.06 -32.84
C ALA A 283 -31.70 18.89 -32.36
N GLY A 284 -31.98 19.33 -31.14
CA GLY A 284 -33.24 19.13 -30.41
C GLY A 284 -33.11 18.39 -29.07
N ALA A 285 -31.93 17.91 -28.67
CA ALA A 285 -31.76 17.41 -27.31
C ALA A 285 -31.59 18.59 -26.36
N LYS A 286 -32.50 18.70 -25.40
CA LYS A 286 -32.48 19.74 -24.37
C LYS A 286 -31.12 19.72 -23.62
N PRO A 287 -30.59 20.89 -23.21
CA PRO A 287 -29.40 20.94 -22.35
C PRO A 287 -29.66 20.07 -21.12
N ARG A 288 -28.84 19.03 -20.91
CA ARG A 288 -28.82 18.10 -19.76
C ARG A 288 -30.06 18.14 -18.83
N THR A 289 -31.28 17.98 -19.35
CA THR A 289 -32.49 17.88 -18.52
C THR A 289 -32.69 16.40 -18.21
N GLY A 290 -32.01 15.90 -17.18
CA GLY A 290 -32.46 14.77 -16.36
C GLY A 290 -32.64 13.37 -16.96
N GLU A 291 -32.54 13.14 -18.27
CA GLU A 291 -32.85 11.82 -18.86
C GLU A 291 -31.70 11.22 -19.66
N GLY A 292 -30.90 10.39 -18.99
CA GLY A 292 -30.54 9.03 -19.43
C GLY A 292 -29.75 8.78 -20.73
N VAL A 293 -29.36 9.78 -21.53
CA VAL A 293 -28.54 9.51 -22.72
C VAL A 293 -27.09 9.23 -22.29
N VAL A 294 -26.71 7.96 -22.33
CA VAL A 294 -25.33 7.50 -22.10
C VAL A 294 -24.58 7.60 -23.44
N TYR A 295 -23.60 8.49 -23.52
CA TYR A 295 -22.66 8.53 -24.64
C TYR A 295 -21.42 7.72 -24.31
N GLU A 296 -20.84 7.05 -25.32
CA GLU A 296 -19.52 6.46 -25.16
C GLU A 296 -18.49 7.60 -25.01
N PRO A 297 -17.64 7.57 -23.95
CA PRO A 297 -16.59 8.56 -23.78
C PRO A 297 -15.71 8.68 -25.04
N PHE A 298 -15.26 9.89 -25.37
CA PHE A 298 -14.38 10.16 -26.51
C PHE A 298 -14.98 9.90 -27.91
N SER A 299 -16.31 9.85 -28.04
CA SER A 299 -17.00 9.65 -29.33
C SER A 299 -17.51 10.95 -29.98
N GLY A 300 -17.32 12.10 -29.33
CA GLY A 300 -17.85 13.40 -29.74
C GLY A 300 -16.92 14.24 -30.63
N SER A 301 -17.18 15.55 -30.66
CA SER A 301 -16.28 16.54 -31.28
C SER A 301 -14.90 16.55 -30.58
N PRO A 302 -13.83 17.10 -31.19
CA PRO A 302 -12.55 17.26 -30.51
C PRO A 302 -12.66 17.98 -29.16
N ALA A 303 -13.46 19.05 -29.08
CA ALA A 303 -13.72 19.78 -27.83
C ALA A 303 -14.45 18.92 -26.78
N GLN A 304 -15.39 18.07 -27.19
CA GLN A 304 -16.05 17.12 -26.30
C GLN A 304 -15.08 16.06 -25.78
N CYS A 305 -14.21 15.54 -26.65
CA CYS A 305 -13.17 14.58 -26.25
C CYS A 305 -12.16 15.19 -25.26
N GLU A 306 -11.83 16.49 -25.41
CA GLU A 306 -11.05 17.24 -24.42
C GLU A 306 -11.79 17.34 -23.09
N LEU A 307 -13.09 17.68 -23.10
CA LEU A 307 -13.89 17.73 -21.87
C LEU A 307 -13.98 16.37 -21.18
N ASP A 308 -14.11 15.28 -21.93
CA ASP A 308 -14.14 13.91 -21.39
C ASP A 308 -12.81 13.54 -20.73
N ALA A 309 -11.67 13.92 -21.34
CA ALA A 309 -10.36 13.78 -20.69
C ALA A 309 -10.26 14.63 -19.42
N ILE A 310 -10.72 15.88 -19.44
CA ILE A 310 -10.73 16.78 -18.28
C ILE A 310 -11.58 16.21 -17.14
N LYS A 311 -12.73 15.61 -17.44
CA LYS A 311 -13.57 14.90 -16.44
C LYS A 311 -12.80 13.75 -15.78
N LEU A 312 -12.09 12.94 -16.57
CA LEU A 312 -11.25 11.87 -16.04
C LEU A 312 -10.10 12.41 -15.19
N PHE A 313 -9.43 13.47 -15.64
CA PHE A 313 -8.36 14.12 -14.87
C PHE A 313 -8.87 14.73 -13.57
N ARG A 314 -10.09 15.28 -13.56
CA ARG A 314 -10.76 15.76 -12.34
C ARG A 314 -11.04 14.61 -11.38
N ASN A 315 -11.49 13.45 -11.86
CA ASN A 315 -11.68 12.25 -11.01
C ASN A 315 -10.36 11.75 -10.41
N GLY A 316 -9.23 11.90 -11.12
CA GLY A 316 -7.89 11.60 -10.63
C GLY A 316 -7.25 12.72 -9.80
N GLY A 317 -7.98 13.80 -9.48
CA GLY A 317 -7.47 14.95 -8.73
C GLY A 317 -6.39 15.78 -9.45
N LEU A 318 -6.20 15.56 -10.76
CA LEU A 318 -5.18 16.25 -11.56
C LEU A 318 -5.62 17.63 -12.04
N VAL A 319 -6.93 17.86 -12.16
CA VAL A 319 -7.52 19.11 -12.64
C VAL A 319 -8.52 19.64 -11.63
N ALA A 320 -8.48 20.94 -11.38
CA ALA A 320 -9.44 21.67 -10.57
C ALA A 320 -9.99 22.89 -11.33
N THR A 321 -11.15 23.37 -10.91
CA THR A 321 -11.68 24.66 -11.32
C THR A 321 -10.98 25.77 -10.53
N THR A 322 -10.83 26.95 -11.13
CA THR A 322 -10.24 28.13 -10.46
C THR A 322 -11.09 28.60 -9.28
N THR A 323 -12.41 28.41 -9.35
CA THR A 323 -13.32 28.62 -8.23
C THR A 323 -13.63 27.28 -7.56
N PRO A 324 -13.47 27.14 -6.22
CA PRO A 324 -13.88 25.96 -5.49
C PRO A 324 -15.37 25.64 -5.72
N ASP A 325 -15.72 24.35 -5.73
CA ASP A 325 -17.09 23.83 -5.88
C ASP A 325 -17.79 24.07 -7.22
N GLN A 326 -17.11 24.66 -8.21
CA GLN A 326 -17.68 24.92 -9.52
C GLN A 326 -17.85 23.62 -10.35
N ASP A 327 -18.99 23.46 -11.01
CA ASP A 327 -19.23 22.36 -11.96
C ASP A 327 -18.54 22.64 -13.31
N LEU A 328 -18.06 21.60 -13.99
CA LEU A 328 -17.46 21.75 -15.33
C LEU A 328 -18.48 22.26 -16.36
N TRP A 329 -19.76 21.92 -16.19
CA TRP A 329 -20.85 22.41 -17.03
C TRP A 329 -20.96 23.93 -16.97
N ASP A 330 -20.93 24.51 -15.77
CA ASP A 330 -20.93 25.97 -15.59
C ASP A 330 -19.68 26.58 -16.22
N CYS A 331 -18.52 25.93 -16.05
CA CYS A 331 -17.27 26.40 -16.65
C CYS A 331 -17.36 26.48 -18.18
N CYS A 332 -17.96 25.47 -18.83
CA CYS A 332 -18.19 25.48 -20.27
C CYS A 332 -19.09 26.64 -20.71
N HIS A 333 -20.20 26.88 -19.99
CA HIS A 333 -21.21 27.87 -20.40
C HIS A 333 -20.83 29.31 -20.09
N ASN A 334 -20.08 29.54 -19.01
CA ASN A 334 -19.60 30.87 -18.61
C ASN A 334 -18.28 31.24 -19.27
N GLY A 335 -17.58 30.27 -19.88
CA GLY A 335 -16.28 30.49 -20.49
C GLY A 335 -15.15 30.56 -19.45
N ASP A 336 -15.28 29.81 -18.36
CA ASP A 336 -14.31 29.80 -17.26
C ASP A 336 -13.11 28.90 -17.56
N THR A 337 -12.13 28.92 -16.66
CA THR A 337 -10.85 28.23 -16.81
C THR A 337 -10.69 27.14 -15.76
N VAL A 338 -10.20 25.98 -16.21
CA VAL A 338 -9.71 24.90 -15.36
C VAL A 338 -8.19 24.90 -15.36
N GLU A 339 -7.58 24.41 -14.28
CA GLU A 339 -6.13 24.38 -14.11
C GLU A 339 -5.65 23.06 -13.54
N LEU A 340 -4.38 22.73 -13.82
CA LEU A 340 -3.74 21.58 -13.21
C LEU A 340 -3.49 21.84 -11.72
N THR A 341 -3.83 20.86 -10.89
CA THR A 341 -3.46 20.84 -9.47
C THR A 341 -1.95 20.61 -9.32
N GLY A 342 -1.44 20.62 -8.08
CA GLY A 342 -0.02 20.28 -7.83
C GLY A 342 0.37 18.90 -8.40
N ILE A 343 -0.49 17.90 -8.21
CA ILE A 343 -0.29 16.55 -8.76
C ILE A 343 -0.48 16.52 -10.28
N GLY A 344 -1.41 17.32 -10.82
CA GLY A 344 -1.57 17.50 -12.27
C GLY A 344 -0.30 18.04 -12.94
N LYS A 345 0.29 19.10 -12.38
CA LYS A 345 1.55 19.70 -12.87
C LYS A 345 2.71 18.71 -12.80
N TYR A 346 2.77 17.91 -11.74
CA TYR A 346 3.77 16.84 -11.61
C TYR A 346 3.66 15.83 -12.76
N TYR A 347 2.47 15.27 -13.00
CA TYR A 347 2.28 14.30 -14.08
C TYR A 347 2.42 14.89 -15.48
N TRP A 348 1.98 16.14 -15.69
CA TRP A 348 2.23 16.87 -16.93
C TRP A 348 3.73 16.97 -17.21
N SER A 349 4.55 17.31 -16.20
CA SER A 349 6.01 17.34 -16.33
C SER A 349 6.61 15.97 -16.63
N LEU A 350 6.12 14.90 -15.99
CA LEU A 350 6.60 13.54 -16.28
C LEU A 350 6.30 13.12 -17.72
N VAL A 351 5.08 13.38 -18.20
CA VAL A 351 4.68 13.09 -19.59
C VAL A 351 5.56 13.88 -20.56
N ASN A 352 5.70 15.19 -20.34
CA ASN A 352 6.45 16.07 -21.23
C ASN A 352 7.94 15.68 -21.33
N ARG A 353 8.51 15.14 -20.24
CA ARG A 353 9.91 14.68 -20.18
C ARG A 353 10.09 13.22 -20.60
N GLY A 354 9.01 12.49 -20.91
CA GLY A 354 9.07 11.06 -21.22
C GLY A 354 9.46 10.18 -20.03
N LEU A 355 9.15 10.60 -18.81
CA LEU A 355 9.55 9.94 -17.55
C LEU A 355 8.41 9.18 -16.85
N LEU A 356 7.26 8.99 -17.51
CA LEU A 356 6.21 8.17 -16.93
C LEU A 356 6.68 6.71 -16.76
N PRO A 357 6.52 6.10 -15.56
CA PRO A 357 6.94 4.72 -15.28
C PRO A 357 6.40 3.74 -16.34
N PRO A 358 7.18 2.74 -16.80
CA PRO A 358 6.67 1.72 -17.71
C PRO A 358 5.50 0.95 -17.09
N GLU A 359 4.68 0.32 -17.95
CA GLU A 359 3.56 -0.53 -17.51
C GLU A 359 3.98 -1.85 -16.88
#